data_AF-A0A8S0Y5V5-F1
#
_entry.id   AF-A0A8S0Y5V5-F1
#
_cell.length_a   1.000
_cell.length_b   1.000
_cell.length_c   1.000
_cell.angle_alpha   90.00
_cell.angle_beta   90.00
_cell.angle_gamma   90.00
#
_symmetry.space_group_name_H-M   'P 1'
#
loop_
_entity.id
_entity.type
_entity.pdbx_description
1 polymer ?
#
loop_
_entity_poly.entity_id
_entity_poly.type
_entity_poly.pdbx_seq_one_letter_code
_entity_poly.pdbx_strand_id
1 'polypeptide(L)' 'MAKQRGAHRGRKKALSTEQIEELQKRAGTGEQKAKLAREYGISRETLYQYLRTDN' A
#
# COMPACT_ATOMS: atom_id res chain seq x y z
N MET A 1 11.19 -14.44 19.20
CA MET A 1 10.91 -13.12 18.58
C MET A 1 11.65 -13.03 17.24
N ALA A 2 11.20 -12.16 16.33
CA ALA A 2 11.69 -11.93 14.96
C ALA A 2 11.23 -12.94 13.88
N LYS A 3 10.12 -12.63 13.22
CA LYS A 3 9.81 -13.11 11.86
C LYS A 3 10.13 -12.00 10.86
N GLN A 4 11.41 -11.68 10.64
CA GLN A 4 11.81 -10.93 9.44
C GLN A 4 12.10 -11.94 8.34
N ARG A 5 11.04 -12.33 7.61
CA ARG A 5 11.16 -13.14 6.39
C ARG A 5 10.96 -12.23 5.19
N GLY A 6 11.87 -12.34 4.23
CA GLY A 6 11.57 -12.04 2.84
C GLY A 6 12.36 -10.87 2.28
N ALA A 7 13.52 -11.19 1.70
CA ALA A 7 14.28 -10.34 0.82
C ALA A 7 13.39 -9.62 -0.21
N HIS A 8 13.44 -8.29 -0.24
CA HIS A 8 12.93 -7.48 -1.35
C HIS A 8 13.85 -7.62 -2.57
N ARG A 9 13.78 -8.78 -3.25
CA ARG A 9 14.45 -8.99 -4.53
C ARG A 9 13.48 -8.68 -5.66
N GLY A 10 13.76 -7.57 -6.35
CA GLY A 10 13.02 -7.10 -7.53
C GLY A 10 12.48 -5.69 -7.32
N ARG A 11 13.06 -4.72 -8.05
CA ARG A 11 12.72 -3.28 -8.16
C ARG A 11 11.72 -2.81 -7.10
N LYS A 12 12.23 -2.23 -5.98
CA LYS A 12 11.49 -1.74 -4.80
C LYS A 12 9.96 -1.79 -5.01
N LYS A 13 9.32 -2.92 -4.66
CA LYS A 13 7.85 -2.97 -4.62
C LYS A 13 7.41 -1.78 -3.76
N ALA A 14 6.61 -0.90 -4.35
CA ALA A 14 6.38 0.44 -3.82
C ALA A 14 5.80 0.44 -2.39
N LEU A 15 5.23 -0.68 -1.92
CA LEU A 15 4.75 -0.87 -0.56
C LEU A 15 4.90 -2.34 -0.12
N SER A 16 5.19 -2.56 1.17
CA SER A 16 5.12 -3.86 1.84
C SER A 16 3.66 -4.30 2.04
N THR A 17 3.42 -5.60 2.20
CA THR A 17 2.07 -6.15 2.44
C THR A 17 1.37 -5.45 3.61
N GLU A 18 2.09 -5.22 4.71
CA GLU A 18 1.56 -4.50 5.89
C GLU A 18 1.12 -3.06 5.55
N GLN A 19 1.87 -2.38 4.67
CA GLN A 19 1.53 -1.03 4.23
C GLN A 19 0.34 -1.02 3.26
N ILE A 20 0.17 -2.07 2.46
CA ILE A 20 -0.99 -2.23 1.57
C ILE A 20 -2.25 -2.44 2.39
N GLU A 21 -2.21 -3.32 3.41
CA GLU A 21 -3.34 -3.55 4.31
C GLU A 21 -3.73 -2.27 5.07
N GLU A 22 -2.73 -1.52 5.56
CA GLU A 22 -2.97 -0.23 6.20
C GLU A 22 -3.57 0.79 5.23
N LEU A 23 -3.02 0.90 4.01
CA LEU A 23 -3.51 1.78 2.97
C LEU A 23 -4.96 1.46 2.58
N GLN A 24 -5.29 0.18 2.44
CA GLN A 24 -6.66 -0.27 2.15
C GLN A 24 -7.61 0.09 3.30
N LYS A 25 -7.21 -0.16 4.55
CA LYS A 25 -8.00 0.19 5.73
C LYS A 25 -8.27 1.70 5.79
N ARG A 26 -7.25 2.53 5.63
CA ARG A 26 -7.39 4.00 5.66
C ARG A 26 -8.24 4.51 4.50
N ALA A 27 -8.06 3.95 3.31
CA ALA A 27 -8.92 4.26 2.17
C ALA A 27 -10.39 3.86 2.41
N GLY A 28 -10.64 2.73 3.08
CA GLY A 28 -11.97 2.27 3.49
C GLY A 28 -12.61 3.14 4.58
N THR A 29 -11.81 3.76 5.46
CA THR A 29 -12.31 4.73 6.46
C THR A 29 -12.71 6.08 5.88
N GLY A 30 -12.58 6.29 4.56
CA GLY A 30 -12.93 7.53 3.88
C GLY A 30 -11.79 8.56 3.85
N GLU A 31 -10.56 8.16 4.18
CA GLU A 31 -9.41 9.05 4.08
C GLU A 31 -9.15 9.43 2.62
N GLN A 32 -8.65 10.65 2.39
CA GLN A 32 -8.46 11.15 1.03
C GLN A 32 -7.38 10.34 0.31
N LYS A 33 -7.79 9.61 -0.73
CA LYS A 33 -6.92 8.81 -1.60
C LYS A 33 -5.72 9.59 -2.15
N ALA A 34 -5.88 10.88 -2.44
CA ALA A 34 -4.77 11.72 -2.91
C ALA A 34 -3.71 11.99 -1.82
N LYS A 35 -4.14 12.10 -0.56
CA LYS A 35 -3.24 12.26 0.60
C LYS A 35 -2.47 10.98 0.84
N LEU A 36 -3.18 9.84 0.89
CA LEU A 36 -2.60 8.51 1.01
C LEU A 36 -1.54 8.27 -0.08
N ALA A 37 -1.86 8.52 -1.35
CA ALA A 37 -0.91 8.35 -2.44
C ALA A 37 0.41 9.13 -2.21
N ARG A 38 0.32 10.39 -1.74
CA ARG A 38 1.50 11.21 -1.42
C ARG A 38 2.27 10.69 -0.22
N GLU A 39 1.59 10.29 0.85
CA GLU A 39 2.22 9.77 2.07
C GLU A 39 2.98 8.47 1.81
N TYR A 40 2.42 7.60 0.98
CA TYR A 40 3.04 6.34 0.61
C TYR A 40 3.99 6.46 -0.60
N GLY A 41 4.16 7.66 -1.16
CA GLY A 41 5.06 7.91 -2.29
C GLY A 41 4.66 7.18 -3.59
N ILE A 42 3.36 6.92 -3.77
CA ILE A 42 2.81 6.21 -4.92
C ILE A 42 1.91 7.10 -5.76
N SER A 43 1.70 6.73 -7.02
CA SER A 43 0.71 7.38 -7.88
C SER A 43 -0.71 7.01 -7.44
N ARG A 44 -1.68 7.90 -7.76
CA ARG A 44 -3.10 7.60 -7.54
C ARG A 44 -3.53 6.33 -8.27
N GLU A 45 -2.99 6.08 -9.47
CA GLU A 45 -3.22 4.83 -10.21
C GLU A 45 -2.78 3.59 -9.41
N THR A 46 -1.57 3.63 -8.83
CA THR A 46 -1.05 2.56 -7.98
C THR A 46 -1.93 2.35 -6.75
N LEU A 47 -2.41 3.42 -6.14
CA LEU A 47 -3.38 3.33 -5.05
C LEU A 47 -4.66 2.63 -5.50
N TYR A 48 -5.24 3.01 -6.65
CA TYR A 48 -6.42 2.31 -7.18
C TYR A 48 -6.15 0.86 -7.55
N GLN A 49 -4.96 0.51 -8.03
CA GLN A 49 -4.58 -0.89 -8.24
C GLN A 49 -4.64 -1.69 -6.93
N TYR A 50 -4.13 -1.14 -5.83
CA TYR A 50 -4.24 -1.79 -4.52
C TYR A 50 -5.67 -1.83 -3.97
N LEU A 51 -6.52 -0.83 -4.27
CA LEU A 51 -7.92 -0.84 -3.87
C LEU A 51 -8.79 -1.76 -4.73
N ARG A 52 -8.42 -2.02 -5.99
CA ARG A 52 -9.21 -2.87 -6.91
C ARG A 52 -9.12 -4.36 -6.54
N THR A 53 -8.09 -4.77 -5.81
CA THR A 53 -7.92 -6.15 -5.33
C THR A 53 -8.89 -6.52 -4.19
N ASP A 54 -9.63 -5.56 -3.62
CA ASP A 54 -10.73 -5.78 -2.67
C ASP A 54 -12.08 -5.96 -3.39
N ASN A 55 -12.13 -6.87 -4.37
CA ASN A 55 -13.38 -7.34 -4.97
C ASN A 55 -13.35 -8.86 -5.16
#